data_AF-A0A4V4HM26-F1
#
_entry.id   AF-A0A4V4HM26-F1
#
_cell.length_a   1.000
_cell.length_b   1.000
_cell.length_c   1.000
_cell.angle_alpha   90.00
_cell.angle_beta   90.00
_cell.angle_gamma   90.00
#
_symmetry.space_group_name_H-M   'P 1'
#
loop_
_entity.id
_entity.type
_entity.pdbx_description
1 polymer ?
#
loop_
_entity_poly.entity_id
_entity_poly.type
_entity_poly.pdbx_seq_one_letter_code
_entity_poly.pdbx_strand_id
1 'polypeptide(L)'
;MADGHLITREIGIDAAHRIPFHASKCCNLHGHRYRIAATCSGPLFDAGEQEGMVLDFGFLKAEMMEQIDAACDHGMMIWIDDPWIRSFLALPESPQGVATLEQYRAEMRETGQKLIMGPFGKTLLMTTVPTAENLARHWFNLLAPRVKARSGNQATLLRIDVWETPNCVATYTAPQVNGGSV
;
A
#
# COMPACT_ATOMS: atom_id res chain seq x y z
N MET A 1 -27.31 13.88 -10.90
CA MET A 1 -26.01 13.59 -10.27
C MET A 1 -24.96 13.89 -11.31
N ALA A 2 -23.87 14.59 -10.98
CA ALA A 2 -22.81 14.80 -11.97
C ALA A 2 -22.32 13.44 -12.48
N ASP A 3 -22.13 13.29 -13.79
CA ASP A 3 -21.76 12.02 -14.43
C ASP A 3 -20.41 11.54 -13.89
N GLY A 4 -20.45 10.61 -12.94
CA GLY A 4 -19.27 10.04 -12.30
C GLY A 4 -18.89 8.73 -12.96
N HIS A 5 -17.85 8.77 -13.80
CA HIS A 5 -17.27 7.55 -14.35
C HIS A 5 -16.34 6.91 -13.34
N LEU A 6 -16.32 5.58 -13.31
CA LEU A 6 -15.37 4.80 -12.51
C LEU A 6 -14.38 4.12 -13.44
N ILE A 7 -13.10 4.17 -13.07
CA ILE A 7 -12.06 3.38 -13.70
C ILE A 7 -11.36 2.53 -12.63
N THR A 8 -10.94 1.33 -12.99
CA THR A 8 -10.20 0.43 -12.10
C THR A 8 -8.98 -0.11 -12.82
N ARG A 9 -7.82 -0.06 -12.16
CA ARG A 9 -6.58 -0.66 -12.66
C ARG A 9 -6.05 -1.65 -11.63
N GLU A 10 -5.59 -2.80 -12.11
CA GLU A 10 -5.02 -3.87 -11.29
C GLU A 10 -3.53 -4.08 -11.59
N ILE A 11 -2.77 -4.40 -10.54
CA ILE A 11 -1.43 -5.00 -10.60
C ILE A 11 -1.39 -6.26 -9.73
N GLY A 12 -0.36 -7.09 -9.89
CA GLY A 12 -0.10 -8.21 -9.01
C GLY A 12 1.34 -8.21 -8.52
N ILE A 13 1.56 -8.70 -7.30
CA ILE A 13 2.88 -8.88 -6.69
C ILE A 13 2.96 -10.25 -6.01
N ASP A 14 4.15 -10.83 -5.94
CA ASP A 14 4.44 -12.05 -5.20
C ASP A 14 5.32 -11.69 -3.98
N ALA A 15 4.76 -11.72 -2.77
CA ALA A 15 5.45 -11.23 -1.58
C ALA A 15 5.23 -12.12 -0.35
N ALA A 16 6.24 -12.19 0.52
CA ALA A 16 6.20 -12.88 1.78
C ALA A 16 5.74 -11.96 2.93
N HIS A 17 5.02 -12.50 3.90
CA HIS A 17 4.63 -11.78 5.11
C HIS A 17 4.32 -12.77 6.26
N ARG A 18 3.95 -12.21 7.41
CA ARG A 18 3.32 -12.95 8.51
C ARG A 18 2.45 -12.03 9.35
N ILE A 19 1.52 -12.63 10.09
CA ILE A 19 0.63 -11.93 11.02
C ILE A 19 0.99 -12.36 12.46
N PRO A 20 1.85 -11.62 13.19
CA PRO A 20 2.25 -12.01 14.54
C PRO A 20 1.04 -12.08 15.47
N PHE A 21 1.11 -12.99 16.45
CA PHE A 21 0.06 -13.26 17.45
C PHE A 21 -1.25 -13.84 16.93
N HIS A 22 -1.42 -14.02 15.62
CA HIS A 22 -2.60 -14.66 15.09
C HIS A 22 -2.61 -16.17 15.39
N ALA A 23 -3.76 -16.73 15.77
CA ALA A 23 -3.86 -18.13 16.19
C ALA A 23 -3.83 -19.14 15.02
N SER A 24 -3.99 -18.68 13.78
CA SER A 24 -3.99 -19.55 12.60
C SER A 24 -2.59 -19.71 11.99
N LYS A 25 -2.49 -20.49 10.91
CA LYS A 25 -1.25 -20.72 10.16
C LYS A 25 -0.58 -19.43 9.65
N CYS A 26 -1.31 -18.32 9.51
CA CYS A 26 -0.78 -17.05 9.02
C CYS A 26 0.22 -16.38 9.98
N CYS A 27 0.38 -16.90 11.21
CA CYS A 27 1.44 -16.46 12.11
C CYS A 27 2.83 -16.91 11.66
N ASN A 28 2.93 -17.92 10.80
CA ASN A 28 4.19 -18.36 10.20
C ASN A 28 4.58 -17.42 9.05
N LEU A 29 5.88 -17.34 8.76
CA LEU A 29 6.34 -16.72 7.53
C LEU A 29 5.84 -17.54 6.33
N HIS A 30 5.16 -16.88 5.41
CA HIS A 30 4.62 -17.47 4.18
C HIS A 30 4.51 -16.35 3.14
N GLY A 31 3.88 -16.62 1.99
CA GLY A 31 3.67 -15.59 0.98
C GLY A 31 2.40 -15.81 0.18
N HIS A 32 2.06 -14.78 -0.59
CA HIS A 32 0.89 -14.72 -1.44
C HIS A 32 1.23 -14.12 -2.79
N ARG A 33 0.44 -14.53 -3.79
CA ARG A 33 0.28 -13.78 -5.03
C ARG A 33 -0.83 -12.76 -4.83
N TYR A 34 -0.45 -11.56 -4.40
CA TYR A 34 -1.42 -10.50 -4.18
C TYR A 34 -1.93 -9.98 -5.51
N ARG A 35 -3.22 -9.62 -5.53
CA ARG A 35 -3.78 -8.72 -6.55
C ARG A 35 -4.18 -7.42 -5.86
N ILE A 36 -3.85 -6.29 -6.47
CA ILE A 36 -4.19 -4.97 -5.96
C ILE A 36 -4.93 -4.21 -7.04
N ALA A 37 -6.14 -3.73 -6.74
CA ALA A 37 -6.90 -2.88 -7.64
C ALA A 37 -7.11 -1.48 -7.05
N ALA A 38 -6.79 -0.46 -7.84
CA ALA A 38 -7.09 0.94 -7.54
C ALA A 38 -8.29 1.40 -8.36
N THR A 39 -9.34 1.87 -7.68
CA THR A 39 -10.54 2.40 -8.32
C THR A 39 -10.61 3.91 -8.12
N CYS A 40 -10.64 4.65 -9.22
CA CYS A 40 -10.76 6.11 -9.25
C CYS A 40 -12.12 6.55 -9.79
N SER A 41 -12.53 7.76 -9.41
CA SER A 41 -13.74 8.41 -9.91
C SER A 41 -13.48 9.87 -10.25
N GLY A 42 -14.16 10.35 -11.28
CA GLY A 42 -14.13 11.74 -11.69
C GLY A 42 -14.98 11.98 -12.94
N PRO A 43 -15.17 13.25 -13.33
CA PRO A 43 -15.71 13.59 -14.63
C PRO A 43 -14.68 13.30 -15.74
N LEU A 44 -15.16 13.24 -16.98
CA LEU A 44 -14.26 13.16 -18.14
C LEU A 44 -13.59 14.52 -18.36
N PHE A 45 -12.33 14.54 -18.79
CA PHE A 45 -11.71 15.79 -19.25
C PHE A 45 -12.36 16.25 -20.56
N ASP A 46 -12.65 17.54 -20.67
CA ASP A 46 -13.31 18.14 -21.84
C ASP A 46 -12.36 18.44 -23.01
N ALA A 47 -11.04 18.49 -22.76
CA ALA A 47 -10.03 18.79 -23.77
C ALA A 47 -8.62 18.36 -23.33
N GLY A 48 -7.69 18.30 -24.28
CA GLY A 48 -6.28 18.01 -24.05
C GLY A 48 -5.93 16.53 -24.20
N GLU A 49 -4.74 16.13 -23.76
CA GLU A 49 -4.25 14.75 -23.94
C GLU A 49 -5.15 13.69 -23.26
N GLN A 50 -5.85 14.08 -22.18
CA GLN A 50 -6.75 13.20 -21.43
C GLN A 50 -8.24 13.36 -21.81
N GLU A 51 -8.56 14.06 -22.90
CA GLU A 51 -9.95 14.27 -23.36
C GLU A 51 -10.76 12.96 -23.39
N GLY A 52 -11.94 12.97 -22.78
CA GLY A 52 -12.82 11.80 -22.68
C GLY A 52 -12.41 10.77 -21.63
N MET A 53 -11.41 11.03 -20.78
CA MET A 53 -10.95 10.10 -19.73
C MET A 53 -11.21 10.63 -18.32
N VAL A 54 -11.31 9.74 -17.32
CA VAL A 54 -11.28 10.12 -15.89
C VAL A 54 -9.85 10.41 -15.44
N LEU A 55 -8.93 9.52 -15.84
CA LEU A 55 -7.50 9.58 -15.61
C LEU A 55 -6.87 8.54 -16.55
N ASP A 56 -5.71 8.86 -17.13
CA ASP A 56 -4.97 7.92 -17.95
C ASP A 56 -4.57 6.64 -17.17
N PHE A 57 -4.84 5.47 -17.75
CA PHE A 57 -4.52 4.18 -17.12
C PHE A 57 -3.01 3.93 -16.97
N GLY A 58 -2.20 4.47 -17.88
CA GLY A 58 -0.75 4.43 -17.82
C GLY A 58 -0.20 5.21 -16.62
N PHE A 59 -0.75 6.37 -16.31
CA PHE A 59 -0.40 7.12 -15.09
C PHE A 59 -0.74 6.34 -13.82
N LEU A 60 -1.96 5.82 -13.71
CA LEU A 60 -2.35 5.03 -12.54
C LEU A 60 -1.46 3.78 -12.39
N LYS A 61 -1.15 3.10 -13.50
CA LYS A 61 -0.21 1.98 -13.50
C LYS A 61 1.17 2.42 -13.01
N ALA A 62 1.72 3.53 -13.50
CA ALA A 62 3.06 3.99 -13.10
C ALA A 62 3.13 4.25 -11.59
N GLU A 63 2.15 4.93 -11.02
CA GLU A 63 2.09 5.21 -9.58
C GLU A 63 1.95 3.90 -8.77
N MET A 64 1.13 2.95 -9.22
CA MET A 64 1.01 1.64 -8.56
C MET A 64 2.33 0.84 -8.62
N MET A 65 3.02 0.86 -9.77
CA MET A 65 4.30 0.16 -9.92
C MET A 65 5.39 0.79 -9.04
N GLU A 66 5.45 2.12 -8.98
CA GLU A 66 6.47 2.82 -8.20
C GLU A 66 6.25 2.68 -6.68
N GLN A 67 5.01 2.84 -6.21
CA GLN A 67 4.72 2.90 -4.78
C GLN A 67 4.48 1.52 -4.14
N ILE A 68 4.08 0.53 -4.94
CA ILE A 68 3.72 -0.82 -4.46
C ILE A 68 4.71 -1.86 -4.99
N ASP A 69 4.72 -2.11 -6.29
CA ASP A 69 5.50 -3.20 -6.90
C ASP A 69 7.00 -3.09 -6.59
N ALA A 70 7.61 -1.95 -6.92
CA ALA A 70 9.03 -1.71 -6.69
C ALA A 70 9.41 -1.93 -5.21
N ALA A 71 8.53 -1.54 -4.29
CA ALA A 71 8.74 -1.64 -2.85
C ALA A 71 8.65 -3.09 -2.31
N CYS A 72 7.75 -3.93 -2.80
CA CYS A 72 7.46 -5.22 -2.16
C CYS A 72 7.38 -6.46 -3.05
N ASP A 73 7.31 -6.35 -4.38
CA ASP A 73 7.27 -7.52 -5.26
C ASP A 73 8.54 -8.37 -5.18
N HIS A 74 8.46 -9.71 -5.17
CA HIS A 74 9.61 -10.59 -4.90
C HIS A 74 10.37 -10.22 -3.60
N GLY A 75 9.65 -9.74 -2.59
CA GLY A 75 10.21 -9.30 -1.32
C GLY A 75 9.39 -9.77 -0.11
N MET A 76 9.74 -9.24 1.05
CA MET A 76 9.06 -9.53 2.32
C MET A 76 8.49 -8.26 2.94
N MET A 77 7.24 -8.30 3.40
CA MET A 77 6.59 -7.22 4.14
C MET A 77 6.53 -7.58 5.62
N ILE A 78 7.16 -6.78 6.47
CA ILE A 78 7.27 -7.05 7.93
C ILE A 78 6.85 -5.83 8.72
N TRP A 79 6.09 -6.05 9.78
CA TRP A 79 5.79 -5.03 10.77
C TRP A 79 7.02 -4.70 11.61
N ILE A 80 7.36 -3.42 11.74
CA ILE A 80 8.55 -2.99 12.48
C ILE A 80 8.51 -3.34 13.98
N ASP A 81 7.33 -3.62 14.54
CA ASP A 81 7.15 -4.12 15.90
C ASP A 81 6.93 -5.64 15.98
N ASP A 82 7.16 -6.39 14.88
CA ASP A 82 7.11 -7.86 14.93
C ASP A 82 8.11 -8.37 15.99
N PRO A 83 7.73 -9.34 16.85
CA PRO A 83 8.64 -9.89 17.85
C PRO A 83 9.94 -10.45 17.28
N TRP A 84 9.97 -10.84 16.01
CA TRP A 84 11.13 -11.36 15.30
C TRP A 84 11.86 -10.30 14.48
N ILE A 85 11.53 -9.01 14.62
CA ILE A 85 12.12 -7.94 13.80
C ILE A 85 13.65 -7.93 13.87
N ARG A 86 14.24 -8.13 15.04
CA ARG A 86 15.71 -8.19 15.17
C ARG A 86 16.30 -9.35 14.38
N SER A 87 15.63 -10.50 14.34
CA SER A 87 16.06 -11.67 13.58
C SER A 87 15.93 -11.43 12.08
N PHE A 88 14.82 -10.85 11.62
CA PHE A 88 14.64 -10.50 10.20
C PHE A 88 15.68 -9.50 9.71
N LEU A 89 16.12 -8.60 10.59
CA LEU A 89 17.06 -7.53 10.26
C LEU A 89 18.52 -7.83 10.64
N ALA A 90 18.79 -9.02 11.20
CA ALA A 90 20.08 -9.39 11.82
C ALA A 90 20.64 -8.29 12.75
N LEU A 91 19.76 -7.66 13.53
CA LEU A 91 20.15 -6.61 14.48
C LEU A 91 20.67 -7.21 15.79
N PRO A 92 21.73 -6.62 16.39
CA PRO A 92 22.23 -7.07 17.68
C PRO A 92 21.25 -6.75 18.81
N GLU A 93 21.36 -7.49 19.92
CA GLU A 93 20.61 -7.19 21.16
C GLU A 93 21.14 -5.96 21.90
N SER A 94 22.29 -5.43 21.47
CA SER A 94 22.91 -4.24 22.07
C SER A 94 22.08 -2.96 21.84
N PRO A 95 22.36 -1.87 22.58
CA PRO A 95 21.71 -0.57 22.35
C PRO A 95 21.80 -0.08 20.90
N GLN A 96 22.82 -0.51 20.15
CA GLN A 96 22.96 -0.19 18.73
C GLN A 96 21.77 -0.70 17.91
N GLY A 97 21.31 -1.93 18.15
CA GLY A 97 20.16 -2.51 17.43
C GLY A 97 18.85 -1.79 17.77
N VAL A 98 18.70 -1.30 19.00
CA VAL A 98 17.57 -0.46 19.42
C VAL A 98 17.61 0.88 18.67
N ALA A 99 18.75 1.56 18.68
CA ALA A 99 18.93 2.84 17.99
C ALA A 99 18.64 2.74 16.48
N THR A 100 19.03 1.63 15.83
CA THR A 100 18.69 1.39 14.42
C THR A 100 17.17 1.29 14.18
N LEU A 101 16.44 0.58 15.04
CA LEU A 101 14.98 0.50 14.92
C LEU A 101 14.31 1.85 15.17
N GLU A 102 14.80 2.63 16.13
CA GLU A 102 14.29 3.99 16.39
C GLU A 102 14.52 4.92 15.19
N GLN A 103 15.70 4.84 14.57
CA GLN A 103 15.99 5.56 13.34
C GLN A 103 15.02 5.17 12.22
N TYR A 104 14.82 3.86 12.00
CA TYR A 104 13.89 3.39 10.95
C TYR A 104 12.46 3.87 11.20
N ARG A 105 11.99 3.88 12.46
CA ARG A 105 10.69 4.45 12.82
C ARG A 105 10.60 5.94 12.50
N ALA A 106 11.67 6.70 12.78
CA ALA A 106 11.71 8.12 12.50
C ALA A 106 11.59 8.39 11.00
N GLU A 107 12.31 7.64 10.17
CA GLU A 107 12.25 7.73 8.71
C GLU A 107 10.88 7.32 8.15
N MET A 108 10.20 6.37 8.78
CA MET A 108 8.86 5.89 8.38
C MET A 108 7.72 6.84 8.76
N ARG A 109 7.96 7.93 9.51
CA ARG A 109 6.90 8.84 9.99
C ARG A 109 6.11 9.48 8.86
N GLU A 110 6.78 9.83 7.76
CA GLU A 110 6.16 10.51 6.63
C GLU A 110 5.66 9.53 5.56
N THR A 111 6.38 8.43 5.36
CA THR A 111 6.11 7.47 4.28
C THR A 111 5.22 6.30 4.70
N GLY A 112 5.11 6.02 6.00
CA GLY A 112 4.45 4.83 6.56
C GLY A 112 5.18 3.51 6.29
N GLN A 113 6.26 3.54 5.50
CA GLN A 113 7.02 2.36 5.08
C GLN A 113 8.50 2.67 4.88
N LYS A 114 9.37 1.67 5.03
CA LYS A 114 10.79 1.77 4.68
C LYS A 114 11.25 0.52 3.96
N LEU A 115 11.77 0.70 2.75
CA LEU A 115 12.46 -0.35 2.03
C LEU A 115 13.90 -0.48 2.54
N ILE A 116 14.33 -1.71 2.78
CA ILE A 116 15.71 -2.04 3.11
C ILE A 116 16.17 -3.28 2.34
N MET A 117 17.48 -3.41 2.20
CA MET A 117 18.14 -4.64 1.76
C MET A 117 18.73 -5.32 2.98
N GLY A 118 18.01 -6.33 3.48
CA GLY A 118 18.39 -7.09 4.67
C GLY A 118 19.02 -8.46 4.35
N PRO A 119 19.28 -9.28 5.38
CA PRO A 119 19.81 -10.63 5.23
C PRO A 119 18.97 -11.55 4.33
N PHE A 120 17.66 -11.30 4.27
CA PHE A 120 16.70 -12.03 3.44
C PHE A 120 16.38 -11.30 2.11
N GLY A 121 17.20 -10.34 1.72
CA GLY A 121 17.00 -9.53 0.52
C GLY A 121 16.03 -8.38 0.74
N LYS A 122 15.17 -8.13 -0.26
CA LYS A 122 14.26 -6.98 -0.29
C LYS A 122 13.20 -7.09 0.81
N THR A 123 13.26 -6.18 1.79
CA THR A 123 12.31 -6.16 2.91
C THR A 123 11.65 -4.78 3.01
N LEU A 124 10.33 -4.75 2.93
CA LEU A 124 9.52 -3.57 3.19
C LEU A 124 9.07 -3.60 4.66
N LEU A 125 9.59 -2.66 5.44
CA LEU A 125 9.14 -2.43 6.81
C LEU A 125 7.87 -1.59 6.79
N MET A 126 6.87 -2.03 7.56
CA MET A 126 5.58 -1.37 7.72
C MET A 126 5.36 -0.93 9.16
N THR A 127 4.63 0.16 9.35
CA THR A 127 4.20 0.63 10.69
C THR A 127 3.07 -0.19 11.29
N THR A 128 2.43 -1.05 10.50
CA THR A 128 1.32 -1.92 10.91
C THR A 128 1.56 -3.36 10.49
N VAL A 129 0.83 -4.30 11.11
CA VAL A 129 0.82 -5.71 10.72
C VAL A 129 0.34 -5.84 9.27
N PRO A 130 1.07 -6.56 8.38
CA PRO A 130 0.77 -6.59 6.93
C PRO A 130 -0.41 -7.52 6.59
N THR A 131 -1.59 -7.30 7.18
CA THR A 131 -2.83 -7.94 6.73
C THR A 131 -3.34 -7.26 5.45
N ALA A 132 -4.17 -7.94 4.66
CA ALA A 132 -4.81 -7.36 3.48
C ALA A 132 -5.51 -6.01 3.77
N GLU A 133 -6.19 -5.84 4.90
CA GLU A 133 -6.87 -4.59 5.28
C GLU A 133 -5.88 -3.45 5.53
N ASN A 134 -4.79 -3.73 6.25
CA ASN A 134 -3.75 -2.74 6.54
C ASN A 134 -2.98 -2.35 5.28
N LEU A 135 -2.70 -3.31 4.40
CA LEU A 135 -2.10 -3.07 3.09
C LEU A 135 -3.01 -2.19 2.21
N ALA A 136 -4.31 -2.49 2.14
CA ALA A 136 -5.28 -1.70 1.39
C ALA A 136 -5.28 -0.23 1.84
N ARG A 137 -5.34 0.01 3.15
CA ARG A 137 -5.28 1.36 3.73
C ARG A 137 -3.95 2.06 3.45
N HIS A 138 -2.84 1.34 3.63
CA HIS A 138 -1.50 1.88 3.44
C HIS A 138 -1.29 2.35 1.99
N TRP A 139 -1.59 1.49 1.02
CA TRP A 139 -1.47 1.84 -0.40
C TRP A 139 -2.48 2.89 -0.84
N PHE A 140 -3.67 2.93 -0.25
CA PHE A 140 -4.62 4.02 -0.48
C PHE A 140 -4.00 5.37 -0.07
N ASN A 141 -3.40 5.45 1.12
CA ASN A 141 -2.80 6.68 1.63
C ASN A 141 -1.61 7.14 0.78
N LEU A 142 -0.84 6.21 0.19
CA LEU A 142 0.23 6.55 -0.74
C LEU A 142 -0.32 7.07 -2.07
N LEU A 143 -1.31 6.40 -2.66
CA LEU A 143 -1.80 6.67 -4.01
C LEU A 143 -2.79 7.83 -4.09
N ALA A 144 -3.65 8.03 -3.08
CA ALA A 144 -4.68 9.07 -3.11
C ALA A 144 -4.14 10.50 -3.40
N PRO A 145 -3.09 11.01 -2.72
CA PRO A 145 -2.53 12.32 -3.04
C PRO A 145 -1.89 12.38 -4.43
N ARG A 146 -1.32 11.27 -4.92
CA ARG A 146 -0.70 11.19 -6.26
C ARG A 146 -1.75 11.22 -7.37
N VAL A 147 -2.85 10.50 -7.19
CA VAL A 147 -4.00 10.53 -8.11
C VAL A 147 -4.56 11.95 -8.22
N LYS A 148 -4.75 12.65 -7.08
CA LYS A 148 -5.19 14.05 -7.09
C LYS A 148 -4.19 14.96 -7.80
N ALA A 149 -2.91 14.84 -7.49
CA ALA A 149 -1.87 15.68 -8.09
C ALA A 149 -1.78 15.47 -9.61
N ARG A 150 -1.74 14.22 -10.08
CA ARG A 150 -1.66 13.87 -11.50
C ARG A 150 -2.89 14.26 -12.30
N SER A 151 -4.07 14.24 -11.68
CA SER A 151 -5.33 14.60 -12.34
C SER A 151 -5.68 16.09 -12.21
N GLY A 152 -4.83 16.92 -11.61
CA GLY A 152 -5.17 18.32 -11.36
C GLY A 152 -6.38 18.48 -10.43
N ASN A 153 -6.57 17.56 -9.48
CA ASN A 153 -7.71 17.40 -8.58
C ASN A 153 -9.03 16.97 -9.23
N GLN A 154 -9.05 16.64 -10.52
CA GLN A 154 -10.27 16.19 -11.20
C GLN A 154 -10.68 14.76 -10.81
N ALA A 155 -9.71 13.87 -10.63
CA ALA A 155 -9.94 12.49 -10.23
C ALA A 155 -9.62 12.27 -8.75
N THR A 156 -10.35 11.36 -8.14
CA THR A 156 -10.14 10.93 -6.75
C THR A 156 -10.00 9.42 -6.69
N LEU A 157 -9.06 8.94 -5.87
CA LEU A 157 -8.99 7.53 -5.53
C LEU A 157 -10.14 7.21 -4.56
N LEU A 158 -11.06 6.34 -4.98
CA LEU A 158 -12.22 5.97 -4.16
C LEU A 158 -11.88 4.82 -3.22
N ARG A 159 -11.17 3.81 -3.72
CA ARG A 159 -10.81 2.63 -2.94
C ARG A 159 -9.58 1.90 -3.47
N ILE A 160 -8.96 1.15 -2.58
CA ILE A 160 -8.00 0.09 -2.88
C ILE A 160 -8.60 -1.24 -2.43
N ASP A 161 -8.58 -2.21 -3.32
CA ASP A 161 -8.97 -3.60 -3.07
C ASP A 161 -7.70 -4.48 -3.11
N VAL A 162 -7.54 -5.34 -2.11
CA VAL A 162 -6.37 -6.24 -1.96
C VAL A 162 -6.84 -7.67 -1.77
N TRP A 163 -6.39 -8.55 -2.66
CA TRP A 163 -6.61 -10.00 -2.56
C TRP A 163 -5.32 -10.70 -2.17
N GLU A 164 -5.31 -11.41 -1.03
CA GLU A 164 -4.25 -12.37 -0.66
C GLU A 164 -4.41 -13.72 -1.34
N THR A 165 -5.65 -14.07 -1.67
CA THR A 165 -6.01 -15.30 -2.39
C THR A 165 -7.07 -14.95 -3.43
N PRO A 166 -7.30 -15.80 -4.43
CA PRO A 166 -8.30 -15.53 -5.47
C PRO A 166 -9.72 -15.28 -4.95
N ASN A 167 -10.03 -15.72 -3.72
CA ASN A 167 -11.40 -15.79 -3.20
C ASN A 167 -11.68 -14.80 -2.05
N CYS A 168 -10.67 -14.09 -1.54
CA CYS A 168 -10.82 -13.18 -0.40
C CYS A 168 -10.26 -11.81 -0.74
N VAL A 169 -11.01 -10.75 -0.43
CA VAL A 169 -10.62 -9.35 -0.67
C VAL A 169 -10.81 -8.52 0.60
N ALA A 170 -9.84 -7.65 0.86
CA ALA A 170 -9.99 -6.54 1.79
C ALA A 170 -10.07 -5.23 1.00
N THR A 171 -10.98 -4.35 1.38
CA THR A 171 -11.21 -3.07 0.71
C THR A 171 -11.02 -1.94 1.71
N TYR A 172 -10.24 -0.93 1.32
CA TYR A 172 -10.21 0.35 2.02
C TYR A 172 -10.77 1.45 1.11
N THR A 173 -11.77 2.18 1.62
CA THR A 173 -12.40 3.31 0.93
C THR A 173 -12.01 4.63 1.60
N ALA A 174 -12.06 5.72 0.83
CA ALA A 174 -11.95 7.07 1.40
C ALA A 174 -12.93 7.25 2.59
N PRO A 175 -12.49 7.87 3.70
CA PRO A 175 -13.41 8.22 4.79
C PRO A 175 -14.54 9.10 4.22
N GLN A 176 -15.79 8.77 4.52
CA GLN A 176 -16.89 9.66 4.18
C GLN A 176 -16.74 10.93 5.03
N VAL A 177 -16.57 12.08 4.38
CA VAL A 177 -16.72 13.37 5.06
C VAL A 177 -18.21 13.47 5.38
N ASN A 178 -18.60 13.16 6.62
CA ASN A 178 -19.93 13.47 7.09
C ASN A 178 -20.09 14.99 6.97
N GLY A 179 -20.91 15.43 6.02
CA GLY A 179 -21.30 16.82 5.85
C GLY A 179 -22.11 17.27 7.06
N GLY A 180 -21.41 17.59 8.15
CA GLY A 180 -21.96 18.37 9.25
C GLY A 180 -21.81 19.83 8.89
N SER A 181 -22.87 20.41 8.31
CA SER A 181 -23.09 21.84 8.36
C SER A 181 -23.07 22.27 9.83
N VAL A 182 -22.10 23.10 10.22
CA VAL A 182 -22.21 23.95 11.41
C VAL A 182 -22.72 25.30 10.96
#